data_AF-A0A251LDR3-F1
#
_entry.id   AF-A0A251LDR3-F1
#
_cell.length_a   1.000
_cell.length_b   1.000
_cell.length_c   1.000
_cell.angle_alpha   90.00
_cell.angle_beta   90.00
_cell.angle_gamma   90.00
#
_symmetry.space_group_name_H-M   'P 1'
#
loop_
_entity.id
_entity.type
_entity.pdbx_description
1 polymer ?
#
loop_
_entity_poly.entity_id
_entity_poly.type
_entity_poly.pdbx_seq_one_letter_code
_entity_poly.pdbx_strand_id
1 'polypeptide(L)'
;MNLILRLWSLNKHNHWLFKLAVAILSMCLAFRLFFYQSTRFEPNLDDPFADKTEVSKPPLPVDIRKPHIAVDIAVDIPKPTLSADGPQPEEVEAPKNEHNAGKCDLFVGDWIPNPSGPIYTNASCPLIDGHQNCMRNGRPDSGYLFWRWNPRDCELPPFDARRFIELMRNKSLALIGDSISRNHVQSLLCMLSTVEHAVEVYHDEEYKSKRWHFPSYNFTVSNIWSPFLVEAAIFEDSDGVSTAEVQLQLDKLDKNWTNLYQDLDYAIISTGKWFLKAAIYHKNDTVVGCHICPGKNFTEKGFVFAYEKALHYAMDFIATSNHKGLIFFRTSTPDHFEYGEWHNGGTCPKTRPAKEGEMQLKDLSRILRDTELAEFERGSAKAAENGVNLKLLDFTNLLVSRPDGHPGPYRHFYPFAEDKNATVQNDCLHWCLPGPIDYWNDVIMEMVVNS
;
A
#
# COMPACT_ATOMS: atom_id res chain seq x y z
N MET A 1 57.53 -16.43 64.54
CA MET A 1 57.14 -15.42 63.53
C MET A 1 56.13 -16.05 62.58
N ASN A 2 54.83 -16.06 62.94
CA ASN A 2 53.69 -16.38 62.07
C ASN A 2 52.39 -16.52 62.89
N LEU A 3 51.90 -15.42 63.50
CA LEU A 3 50.53 -15.43 64.05
C LEU A 3 49.86 -14.04 64.11
N ILE A 4 50.32 -13.06 63.32
CA ILE A 4 49.73 -11.70 63.26
C ILE A 4 49.28 -11.32 61.83
N LEU A 5 49.17 -12.29 60.90
CA LEU A 5 48.73 -12.02 59.52
C LEU A 5 47.35 -12.58 59.14
N ARG A 6 46.63 -13.25 60.06
CA ARG A 6 45.30 -13.84 59.76
C ARG A 6 44.09 -13.04 60.24
N LEU A 7 44.26 -11.95 61.00
CA LEU A 7 43.12 -11.10 61.41
C LEU A 7 42.85 -9.90 60.49
N TRP A 8 43.72 -9.58 59.54
CA TRP A 8 43.51 -8.45 58.61
C TRP A 8 42.77 -8.83 57.31
N SER A 9 42.55 -10.12 57.05
CA SER A 9 41.85 -10.59 55.84
C SER A 9 40.32 -10.69 56.02
N LEU A 10 39.84 -10.94 57.24
CA LEU A 10 38.41 -11.13 57.51
C LEU A 10 37.59 -9.82 57.57
N ASN A 11 38.24 -8.65 57.74
CA ASN A 11 37.52 -7.38 57.84
C ASN A 11 37.27 -6.69 56.48
N LYS A 12 37.94 -7.11 55.40
CA LYS A 12 37.74 -6.54 54.04
C LYS A 12 36.56 -7.16 53.29
N HIS A 13 36.30 -8.46 53.49
CA HIS A 13 35.20 -9.13 52.80
C HIS A 13 33.81 -8.68 53.27
N ASN A 14 33.63 -8.42 54.57
CA ASN A 14 32.38 -7.88 55.10
C ASN A 14 32.08 -6.47 54.60
N HIS A 15 33.13 -5.66 54.37
CA HIS A 15 32.95 -4.29 53.88
C HIS A 15 32.50 -4.23 52.42
N TRP A 16 32.94 -5.20 51.59
CA TRP A 16 32.52 -5.31 50.20
C TRP A 16 31.09 -5.85 50.08
N LEU A 17 30.74 -6.88 50.86
CA LEU A 17 29.37 -7.41 50.91
C LEU A 17 28.36 -6.35 51.40
N PHE A 18 28.74 -5.55 52.39
CA PHE A 18 27.90 -4.44 52.85
C PHE A 18 27.72 -3.36 51.78
N LYS A 19 28.79 -2.98 51.06
CA LYS A 19 28.70 -2.02 49.95
C LYS A 19 27.85 -2.55 48.79
N LEU A 20 27.95 -3.84 48.47
CA LEU A 20 27.13 -4.49 47.44
C LEU A 20 25.65 -4.49 47.85
N ALA A 21 25.35 -4.82 49.11
CA ALA A 21 23.98 -4.81 49.63
C ALA A 21 23.36 -3.40 49.59
N VAL A 22 24.12 -2.36 49.99
CA VAL A 22 23.67 -0.97 49.91
C VAL A 22 23.46 -0.52 48.46
N ALA A 23 24.32 -0.93 47.52
CA ALA A 23 24.17 -0.60 46.11
C ALA A 23 22.91 -1.26 45.49
N ILE A 24 22.64 -2.53 45.82
CA ILE A 24 21.44 -3.24 45.38
C ILE A 24 20.18 -2.59 45.95
N LEU A 25 20.16 -2.27 47.25
CA LEU A 25 19.05 -1.56 47.89
C LEU A 25 18.79 -0.19 47.25
N SER A 26 19.86 0.53 46.91
CA SER A 26 19.78 1.84 46.26
C SER A 26 19.22 1.73 44.83
N MET A 27 19.63 0.72 44.06
CA MET A 27 19.07 0.44 42.74
C MET A 27 17.60 0.01 42.80
N CYS A 28 17.22 -0.82 43.78
CA CYS A 28 15.82 -1.21 43.98
C CYS A 28 14.94 -0.01 44.40
N LEU A 29 15.47 0.90 45.21
CA LEU A 29 14.77 2.13 45.60
C LEU A 29 14.60 3.09 44.42
N ALA A 30 15.65 3.27 43.61
CA ALA A 30 15.61 4.06 42.39
C ALA A 30 14.62 3.49 41.38
N PHE A 31 14.62 2.16 41.18
CA PHE A 31 13.64 1.46 40.34
C PHE A 31 12.21 1.68 40.86
N ARG A 32 11.97 1.53 42.18
CA ARG A 32 10.63 1.81 42.73
C ARG A 32 10.20 3.27 42.56
N LEU A 33 11.10 4.24 42.72
CA LEU A 33 10.77 5.66 42.52
C LEU A 33 10.49 5.98 41.06
N PHE A 34 11.25 5.40 40.12
CA PHE A 34 11.06 5.59 38.69
C PHE A 34 9.72 4.99 38.21
N PHE A 35 9.36 3.80 38.70
CA PHE A 35 8.08 3.18 38.38
C PHE A 35 6.89 3.82 39.13
N TYR A 36 7.09 4.33 40.36
CA TYR A 36 6.07 5.08 41.09
C TYR A 36 5.77 6.46 40.46
N GLN A 37 6.78 7.11 39.86
CA GLN A 37 6.56 8.32 39.04
C GLN A 37 5.90 8.00 37.70
N SER A 38 6.20 6.84 37.10
CA SER A 38 5.59 6.44 35.82
C SER A 38 4.11 6.06 35.94
N THR A 39 3.62 5.70 37.13
CA THR A 39 2.20 5.41 37.39
C THR A 39 1.37 6.64 37.79
N ARG A 40 1.91 7.87 37.69
CA ARG A 40 1.20 9.11 38.03
C ARG A 40 0.58 9.85 36.83
N PHE A 41 0.54 9.24 35.65
CA PHE A 41 -0.31 9.70 34.56
C PHE A 41 -1.63 8.92 34.57
N GLU A 42 -2.64 9.50 35.22
CA GLU A 42 -4.05 9.14 35.03
C GLU A 42 -4.53 9.67 33.67
N PRO A 43 -5.31 8.88 32.91
CA PRO A 43 -6.39 9.42 32.11
C PRO A 43 -7.68 9.40 32.96
N ASN A 44 -8.19 10.59 33.27
CA ASN A 44 -9.56 10.77 33.75
C ASN A 44 -10.54 10.30 32.68
N LEU A 45 -11.32 9.27 32.99
CA LEU A 45 -12.62 9.00 32.37
C LEU A 45 -13.59 8.64 33.50
N ASP A 46 -14.32 9.65 33.96
CA ASP A 46 -15.55 9.46 34.71
C ASP A 46 -16.62 8.92 33.75
N ASP A 47 -17.20 7.77 34.07
CA ASP A 47 -18.47 7.31 33.52
C ASP A 47 -19.43 7.03 34.69
N PRO A 48 -20.52 7.80 34.86
CA PRO A 48 -21.57 7.46 35.80
C PRO A 48 -22.63 6.65 35.05
N PHE A 49 -22.84 5.39 35.40
CA PHE A 49 -24.17 4.77 35.58
C PHE A 49 -23.98 3.26 35.81
N ALA A 50 -23.93 2.87 37.09
CA ALA A 50 -24.23 1.52 37.52
C ALA A 50 -25.72 1.43 37.86
N ASP A 51 -26.48 0.65 37.11
CA ASP A 51 -27.69 0.01 37.65
C ASP A 51 -27.64 -1.50 37.39
N LYS A 52 -28.13 -2.22 38.39
CA LYS A 52 -28.00 -3.66 38.59
C LYS A 52 -29.03 -4.41 37.75
N THR A 53 -28.60 -5.46 37.07
CA THR A 53 -29.51 -6.54 36.64
C THR A 53 -28.86 -7.89 36.84
N GLU A 54 -29.59 -8.79 37.49
CA GLU A 54 -29.18 -10.13 37.90
C GLU A 54 -28.80 -11.04 36.72
N VAL A 55 -27.72 -11.80 36.89
CA VAL A 55 -27.24 -12.82 35.95
C VAL A 55 -28.01 -14.12 36.20
N SER A 56 -28.78 -14.56 35.21
CA SER A 56 -29.28 -15.94 35.13
C SER A 56 -28.33 -16.80 34.27
N LYS A 57 -28.16 -18.05 34.70
CA LYS A 57 -27.24 -19.08 34.18
C LYS A 57 -27.50 -19.38 32.68
N PRO A 58 -26.46 -19.59 31.84
CA PRO A 58 -26.66 -19.98 30.45
C PRO A 58 -27.08 -21.46 30.33
N PRO A 59 -27.96 -21.82 29.37
CA PRO A 59 -28.22 -23.22 29.05
C PRO A 59 -27.13 -23.82 28.16
N LEU A 60 -26.99 -25.14 28.26
CA LEU A 60 -26.09 -26.03 27.51
C LEU A 60 -26.24 -25.91 25.98
N PRO A 61 -25.19 -26.24 25.20
CA PRO A 61 -25.17 -26.02 23.76
C PRO A 61 -26.07 -27.02 23.03
N VAL A 62 -26.95 -26.49 22.17
CA VAL A 62 -27.72 -27.27 21.20
C VAL A 62 -26.88 -27.43 19.94
N ASP A 63 -26.64 -28.69 19.57
CA ASP A 63 -26.04 -29.12 18.30
C ASP A 63 -26.95 -28.71 17.13
N ILE A 64 -26.58 -27.65 16.43
CA ILE A 64 -27.21 -27.27 15.16
C ILE A 64 -26.24 -27.67 14.04
N ARG A 65 -26.51 -28.83 13.44
CA ARG A 65 -25.97 -29.19 12.12
C ARG A 65 -26.30 -28.05 11.15
N LYS A 66 -25.27 -27.32 10.71
CA LYS A 66 -25.35 -26.43 9.54
C LYS A 66 -25.62 -27.28 8.30
N PRO A 67 -26.63 -26.96 7.47
CA PRO A 67 -26.59 -27.37 6.08
C PRO A 67 -25.55 -26.51 5.38
N HIS A 68 -24.45 -27.15 4.93
CA HIS A 68 -23.59 -26.57 3.91
C HIS A 68 -24.39 -26.48 2.61
N ILE A 69 -24.82 -25.28 2.25
CA ILE A 69 -25.13 -24.96 0.86
C ILE A 69 -23.87 -24.27 0.33
N ALA A 70 -22.98 -25.08 -0.24
CA ALA A 70 -22.00 -24.58 -1.18
C ALA A 70 -22.78 -24.14 -2.42
N VAL A 71 -22.85 -22.84 -2.67
CA VAL A 71 -23.25 -22.34 -3.99
C VAL A 71 -21.97 -22.29 -4.80
N ASP A 72 -21.72 -23.36 -5.55
CA ASP A 72 -20.74 -23.34 -6.64
C ASP A 72 -21.24 -22.36 -7.70
N ILE A 73 -20.73 -21.12 -7.68
CA ILE A 73 -20.89 -20.21 -8.81
C ILE A 73 -19.83 -20.59 -9.84
N ALA A 74 -20.12 -21.63 -10.61
CA ALA A 74 -19.49 -21.82 -11.90
C ALA A 74 -19.99 -20.68 -12.82
N VAL A 75 -19.10 -19.74 -13.13
CA VAL A 75 -19.36 -18.73 -14.16
C VAL A 75 -19.31 -19.45 -15.50
N ASP A 76 -20.48 -19.81 -16.02
CA ASP A 76 -20.64 -20.43 -17.33
C ASP A 76 -20.57 -19.33 -18.40
N ILE A 77 -19.37 -19.13 -18.96
CA ILE A 77 -19.15 -18.24 -20.10
C ILE A 77 -19.56 -19.02 -21.36
N PRO A 78 -20.55 -18.56 -22.15
CA PRO A 78 -20.96 -19.26 -23.36
C PRO A 78 -19.80 -19.37 -24.36
N LYS A 79 -19.45 -20.60 -24.70
CA LYS A 79 -18.47 -20.93 -25.74
C LYS A 79 -19.08 -20.61 -27.13
N PRO A 80 -18.43 -19.82 -28.00
CA PRO A 80 -18.93 -19.60 -29.35
C PRO A 80 -18.76 -20.87 -30.18
N THR A 81 -19.83 -21.28 -30.86
CA THR A 81 -19.86 -22.37 -31.82
C THR A 81 -19.07 -21.97 -33.07
N LEU A 82 -17.90 -22.58 -33.30
CA LEU A 82 -17.17 -22.44 -34.56
C LEU A 82 -17.85 -23.28 -35.64
N SER A 83 -18.54 -22.61 -36.56
CA SER A 83 -18.85 -23.15 -37.88
C SER A 83 -17.64 -22.97 -38.78
N ALA A 84 -17.10 -24.08 -39.28
CA ALA A 84 -16.02 -24.12 -40.27
C ALA A 84 -16.60 -23.86 -41.67
N ASP A 85 -16.42 -22.65 -42.19
CA ASP A 85 -16.10 -22.33 -43.60
C ASP A 85 -16.24 -20.81 -43.82
N GLY A 86 -15.11 -20.13 -44.04
CA GLY A 86 -15.03 -18.70 -44.33
C GLY A 86 -13.57 -18.25 -44.48
N PRO A 87 -13.24 -17.35 -45.42
CA PRO A 87 -11.88 -17.14 -45.92
C PRO A 87 -10.94 -16.50 -44.89
N GLN A 88 -9.64 -16.83 -45.00
CA GLN A 88 -8.56 -16.39 -44.12
C GLN A 88 -8.63 -14.89 -43.75
N PRO A 89 -8.45 -14.52 -42.48
CA PRO A 89 -8.32 -13.12 -42.09
C PRO A 89 -6.92 -12.60 -42.43
N GLU A 90 -6.88 -11.46 -43.13
CA GLU A 90 -5.70 -10.61 -43.25
C GLU A 90 -5.23 -10.19 -41.84
N GLU A 91 -3.92 -10.21 -41.63
CA GLU A 91 -3.27 -9.66 -40.43
C GLU A 91 -3.61 -8.17 -40.30
N VAL A 92 -4.49 -7.85 -39.36
CA VAL A 92 -4.67 -6.46 -38.91
C VAL A 92 -3.46 -6.15 -38.02
N GLU A 93 -2.46 -5.48 -38.60
CA GLU A 93 -1.37 -4.88 -37.84
C GLU A 93 -1.96 -4.00 -36.73
N ALA A 94 -1.56 -4.26 -35.49
CA ALA A 94 -1.80 -3.36 -34.37
C ALA A 94 -1.31 -1.94 -34.72
N PRO A 95 -1.99 -0.87 -34.26
CA PRO A 95 -1.60 0.48 -34.59
C PRO A 95 -0.16 0.72 -34.12
N LYS A 96 0.74 0.88 -35.08
CA LYS A 96 2.13 1.28 -34.86
C LYS A 96 2.07 2.70 -34.30
N ASN A 97 2.25 2.84 -33.00
CA ASN A 97 2.66 4.11 -32.42
C ASN A 97 3.88 4.59 -33.21
N GLU A 98 3.83 5.81 -33.73
CA GLU A 98 4.99 6.48 -34.27
C GLU A 98 6.04 6.57 -33.16
N HIS A 99 6.96 5.59 -33.14
CA HIS A 99 8.13 5.60 -32.31
C HIS A 99 8.93 6.86 -32.67
N ASN A 100 8.89 7.86 -31.78
CA ASN A 100 9.95 8.84 -31.67
C ASN A 100 11.26 8.07 -31.42
N ALA A 101 11.99 7.76 -32.49
CA ALA A 101 13.34 7.21 -32.41
C ALA A 101 14.20 8.20 -31.62
N GLY A 102 14.47 7.89 -30.35
CA GLY A 102 15.32 8.69 -29.46
C GLY A 102 14.80 8.98 -28.04
N LYS A 103 13.62 8.50 -27.61
CA LYS A 103 13.17 8.60 -26.21
C LYS A 103 13.20 7.24 -25.53
N CYS A 104 13.92 7.13 -24.41
CA CYS A 104 13.94 5.92 -23.59
C CYS A 104 12.57 5.66 -22.97
N ASP A 105 12.10 4.42 -23.09
CA ASP A 105 10.94 3.95 -22.33
C ASP A 105 11.40 3.39 -20.97
N LEU A 106 11.17 4.17 -19.91
CA LEU A 106 11.54 3.79 -18.54
C LEU A 106 10.72 2.60 -17.99
N PHE A 107 9.62 2.25 -18.65
CA PHE A 107 8.66 1.24 -18.20
C PHE A 107 8.82 -0.10 -18.91
N VAL A 108 9.73 -0.21 -19.87
CA VAL A 108 10.09 -1.45 -20.58
C VAL A 108 11.55 -1.79 -20.30
N GLY A 109 11.76 -2.93 -19.67
CA GLY A 109 13.03 -3.24 -19.01
C GLY A 109 13.05 -4.66 -18.45
N ASP A 110 14.14 -4.96 -17.75
CA ASP A 110 14.35 -6.24 -17.10
C ASP A 110 14.85 -6.03 -15.66
N TRP A 111 14.49 -6.95 -14.77
CA TRP A 111 15.08 -6.99 -13.44
C TRP A 111 16.46 -7.64 -13.50
N ILE A 112 17.46 -6.94 -13.00
CA ILE A 112 18.83 -7.43 -12.93
C ILE A 112 19.33 -7.46 -11.47
N PRO A 113 20.28 -8.36 -11.13
CA PRO A 113 20.82 -8.43 -9.78
C PRO A 113 21.41 -7.08 -9.33
N ASN A 114 21.13 -6.71 -8.08
CA ASN A 114 21.67 -5.54 -7.40
C ASN A 114 22.32 -5.96 -6.07
N PRO A 115 23.63 -6.29 -6.06
CA PRO A 115 24.31 -6.73 -4.84
C PRO A 115 24.33 -5.69 -3.72
N SER A 116 24.18 -4.40 -4.04
CA SER A 116 24.15 -3.31 -3.05
C SER A 116 22.89 -3.36 -2.17
N GLY A 117 21.80 -3.95 -2.67
CA GLY A 117 20.52 -4.01 -1.97
C GLY A 117 19.85 -2.64 -1.79
N PRO A 118 18.82 -2.56 -0.92
CA PRO A 118 18.09 -1.33 -0.64
C PRO A 118 18.90 -0.37 0.25
N ILE A 119 18.67 0.93 0.09
CA ILE A 119 19.36 1.98 0.86
C ILE A 119 18.85 2.13 2.30
N TYR A 120 17.80 1.39 2.67
CA TYR A 120 17.22 1.38 4.01
C TYR A 120 16.79 -0.05 4.38
N THR A 121 16.52 -0.25 5.67
CA THR A 121 16.05 -1.51 6.24
C THR A 121 14.90 -1.26 7.21
N ASN A 122 14.30 -2.32 7.74
CA ASN A 122 13.32 -2.23 8.82
C ASN A 122 13.88 -1.61 10.10
N ALA A 123 15.20 -1.63 10.30
CA ALA A 123 15.86 -1.02 11.45
C ALA A 123 16.12 0.49 11.27
N SER A 124 16.32 0.94 10.02
CA SER A 124 16.64 2.34 9.73
C SER A 124 15.41 3.19 9.42
N CYS A 125 14.30 2.59 9.00
CA CYS A 125 13.05 3.32 8.73
C CYS A 125 11.91 2.88 9.67
N PRO A 126 11.48 3.73 10.62
CA PRO A 126 10.37 3.41 11.52
C PRO A 126 8.98 3.59 10.89
N LEU A 127 8.90 4.13 9.67
CA LEU A 127 7.65 4.49 8.98
C LEU A 127 7.03 3.33 8.18
N ILE A 128 7.67 2.15 8.16
CA ILE A 128 7.14 0.98 7.48
C ILE A 128 5.98 0.40 8.30
N ASP A 129 4.79 0.35 7.71
CA ASP A 129 3.63 -0.26 8.36
C ASP A 129 3.87 -1.74 8.69
N GLY A 130 3.28 -2.19 9.79
CA GLY A 130 3.47 -3.54 10.29
C GLY A 130 3.19 -4.62 9.25
N HIS A 131 2.15 -4.48 8.43
CA HIS A 131 1.77 -5.46 7.41
C HIS A 131 2.66 -5.47 6.16
N GLN A 132 3.51 -4.45 5.98
CA GLN A 132 4.47 -4.35 4.87
C GLN A 132 5.90 -4.65 5.33
N ASN A 133 6.14 -4.72 6.64
CA ASN A 133 7.46 -4.96 7.23
C ASN A 133 7.80 -6.45 7.29
N CYS A 134 7.95 -7.07 6.12
CA CYS A 134 8.13 -8.52 5.97
C CYS A 134 9.32 -9.07 6.76
N MET A 135 10.44 -8.33 6.79
CA MET A 135 11.64 -8.74 7.55
C MET A 135 11.38 -8.73 9.05
N ARG A 136 10.72 -7.68 9.58
CA ARG A 136 10.34 -7.62 11.01
C ARG A 136 9.35 -8.74 11.36
N ASN A 137 8.49 -9.11 10.42
CA ASN A 137 7.49 -10.15 10.59
C ASN A 137 8.05 -11.58 10.47
N GLY A 138 9.36 -11.72 10.28
CA GLY A 138 10.03 -13.02 10.28
C GLY A 138 10.08 -13.71 8.92
N ARG A 139 9.90 -12.98 7.80
CA ARG A 139 10.10 -13.53 6.46
C ARG A 139 11.53 -14.08 6.33
N PRO A 140 11.70 -15.37 5.98
CA PRO A 140 13.02 -16.03 6.02
C PRO A 140 13.86 -15.78 4.77
N ASP A 141 13.25 -15.52 3.61
CA ASP A 141 13.96 -15.22 2.37
C ASP A 141 14.16 -13.71 2.19
N SER A 142 15.36 -13.31 1.77
CA SER A 142 15.72 -11.91 1.49
C SER A 142 16.12 -11.66 0.03
N GLY A 143 16.11 -12.69 -0.81
CA GLY A 143 16.58 -12.62 -2.20
C GLY A 143 15.85 -11.58 -3.05
N TYR A 144 14.57 -11.30 -2.73
CA TYR A 144 13.74 -10.31 -3.40
C TYR A 144 14.27 -8.86 -3.27
N LEU A 145 15.13 -8.58 -2.29
CA LEU A 145 15.69 -7.25 -2.05
C LEU A 145 16.84 -6.88 -2.99
N PHE A 146 17.48 -7.86 -3.61
CA PHE A 146 18.76 -7.67 -4.33
C PHE A 146 18.56 -7.62 -5.84
N TRP A 147 17.56 -6.85 -6.29
CA TRP A 147 17.19 -6.69 -7.69
C TRP A 147 16.93 -5.22 -7.98
N ARG A 148 17.37 -4.74 -9.14
CA ARG A 148 17.03 -3.40 -9.64
C ARG A 148 16.39 -3.46 -11.02
N TRP A 149 15.50 -2.51 -11.29
CA TRP A 149 14.92 -2.33 -12.60
C TRP A 149 15.95 -1.72 -13.56
N ASN A 150 16.01 -2.22 -14.78
CA ASN A 150 16.91 -1.73 -15.82
C ASN A 150 16.13 -1.57 -17.14
N PRO A 151 15.75 -0.34 -17.52
CA PRO A 151 15.18 -0.07 -18.84
C PRO A 151 16.08 -0.60 -19.96
N ARG A 152 15.49 -1.04 -21.08
CA ARG A 152 16.25 -1.63 -22.20
C ARG A 152 17.04 -0.59 -23.00
N ASP A 153 16.49 0.60 -23.13
CA ASP A 153 16.99 1.61 -24.06
C ASP A 153 17.79 2.74 -23.38
N CYS A 154 17.92 2.71 -22.05
CA CYS A 154 18.74 3.66 -21.31
C CYS A 154 19.13 3.18 -19.92
N GLU A 155 20.04 3.93 -19.30
CA GLU A 155 20.36 3.77 -17.88
C GLU A 155 19.33 4.50 -17.02
N LEU A 156 18.87 3.81 -15.97
CA LEU A 156 18.09 4.41 -14.89
C LEU A 156 19.01 4.62 -13.68
N PRO A 157 19.36 5.88 -13.34
CA PRO A 157 20.13 6.16 -12.13
C PRO A 157 19.36 5.71 -10.88
N PRO A 158 20.06 5.19 -9.85
CA PRO A 158 19.43 4.90 -8.57
C PRO A 158 18.94 6.21 -7.91
N PHE A 159 17.85 6.12 -7.15
CA PHE A 159 17.32 7.27 -6.42
C PHE A 159 18.37 7.89 -5.48
N ASP A 160 18.66 9.17 -5.71
CA ASP A 160 19.48 9.99 -4.83
C ASP A 160 18.56 10.83 -3.93
N ALA A 161 18.39 10.35 -2.70
CA ALA A 161 17.54 10.99 -1.70
C ALA A 161 17.94 12.44 -1.42
N ARG A 162 19.24 12.75 -1.42
CA ARG A 162 19.74 14.11 -1.16
C ARG A 162 19.41 15.03 -2.32
N ARG A 163 19.65 14.59 -3.54
CA ARG A 163 19.31 15.37 -4.74
C ARG A 163 17.79 15.56 -4.85
N PHE A 164 17.01 14.51 -4.61
CA PHE A 164 15.55 14.59 -4.69
C PHE A 164 15.00 15.60 -3.69
N ILE A 165 15.39 15.52 -2.42
CA ILE A 165 14.86 16.43 -1.39
C ILE A 165 15.27 17.89 -1.62
N GLU A 166 16.46 18.14 -2.20
CA GLU A 166 16.88 19.49 -2.62
C GLU A 166 16.01 20.01 -3.78
N LEU A 167 15.67 19.17 -4.77
CA LEU A 167 14.76 19.54 -5.86
C LEU A 167 13.33 19.83 -5.37
N MET A 168 12.95 19.23 -4.24
CA MET A 168 11.63 19.38 -3.61
C MET A 168 11.58 20.50 -2.57
N ARG A 169 12.64 21.30 -2.43
CA ARG A 169 12.69 22.40 -1.47
C ARG A 169 11.58 23.43 -1.74
N ASN A 170 10.85 23.81 -0.68
CA ASN A 170 9.67 24.69 -0.72
C ASN A 170 8.51 24.16 -1.56
N LYS A 171 8.39 22.84 -1.72
CA LYS A 171 7.34 22.22 -2.53
C LYS A 171 6.41 21.31 -1.73
N SER A 172 5.32 20.90 -2.35
CA SER A 172 4.39 19.91 -1.83
C SER A 172 4.16 18.78 -2.84
N LEU A 173 4.25 17.54 -2.35
CA LEU A 173 3.97 16.31 -3.09
C LEU A 173 2.83 15.56 -2.41
N ALA A 174 1.82 15.11 -3.16
CA ALA A 174 0.80 14.21 -2.63
C ALA A 174 0.68 12.92 -3.45
N LEU A 175 0.57 11.79 -2.76
CA LEU A 175 0.10 10.53 -3.33
C LEU A 175 -1.38 10.40 -2.98
N ILE A 176 -2.23 10.30 -3.99
CA ILE A 176 -3.69 10.29 -3.88
C ILE A 176 -4.17 8.93 -4.39
N GLY A 177 -4.94 8.22 -3.57
CA GLY A 177 -5.50 6.94 -3.98
C GLY A 177 -5.79 5.99 -2.83
N ASP A 178 -5.47 4.72 -3.05
CA ASP A 178 -5.79 3.62 -2.15
C ASP A 178 -4.59 3.18 -1.27
N SER A 179 -4.65 1.97 -0.73
CA SER A 179 -3.61 1.40 0.13
C SER A 179 -2.27 1.18 -0.59
N ILE A 180 -2.25 1.12 -1.92
CA ILE A 180 -1.01 1.05 -2.70
C ILE A 180 -0.35 2.44 -2.78
N SER A 181 -1.12 3.53 -2.83
CA SER A 181 -0.57 4.89 -2.64
C SER A 181 0.08 5.05 -1.28
N ARG A 182 -0.53 4.47 -0.23
CA ARG A 182 0.07 4.44 1.11
C ARG A 182 1.36 3.60 1.14
N ASN A 183 1.38 2.45 0.48
CA ASN A 183 2.59 1.61 0.36
C ASN A 183 3.72 2.39 -0.35
N HIS A 184 3.39 3.15 -1.39
CA HIS A 184 4.34 3.97 -2.14
C HIS A 184 4.87 5.16 -1.33
N VAL A 185 4.02 5.87 -0.58
CA VAL A 185 4.51 7.00 0.24
C VAL A 185 5.48 6.52 1.31
N GLN A 186 5.25 5.33 1.88
CA GLN A 186 6.14 4.76 2.91
C GLN A 186 7.51 4.43 2.33
N SER A 187 7.56 3.84 1.14
CA SER A 187 8.81 3.64 0.40
C SER A 187 9.57 4.95 0.23
N LEU A 188 8.93 5.99 -0.30
CA LEU A 188 9.56 7.30 -0.52
C LEU A 188 10.06 7.91 0.80
N LEU A 189 9.22 7.94 1.84
CA LEU A 189 9.60 8.48 3.15
C LEU A 189 10.80 7.72 3.76
N CYS A 190 10.85 6.39 3.61
CA CYS A 190 11.97 5.59 4.06
C CYS A 190 13.26 5.91 3.31
N MET A 191 13.19 6.08 1.98
CA MET A 191 14.35 6.48 1.19
C MET A 191 14.85 7.89 1.58
N LEU A 192 13.94 8.83 1.80
CA LEU A 192 14.27 10.19 2.24
C LEU A 192 14.80 10.26 3.69
N SER A 193 14.42 9.30 4.54
CA SER A 193 14.91 9.22 5.92
C SER A 193 16.43 9.03 6.04
N THR A 194 17.09 8.62 4.95
CA THR A 194 18.56 8.56 4.86
C THR A 194 19.22 9.95 4.87
N VAL A 195 18.44 11.01 4.63
CA VAL A 195 18.89 12.40 4.62
C VAL A 195 18.31 13.17 5.80
N GLU A 196 16.99 13.11 5.98
CA GLU A 196 16.28 13.77 7.09
C GLU A 196 15.04 12.95 7.46
N HIS A 197 14.79 12.75 8.75
CA HIS A 197 13.54 12.15 9.20
C HIS A 197 12.42 13.19 9.12
N ALA A 198 11.34 12.85 8.41
CA ALA A 198 10.16 13.71 8.33
C ALA A 198 9.39 13.73 9.66
N VAL A 199 8.77 14.86 9.97
CA VAL A 199 7.85 15.03 11.09
C VAL A 199 6.43 14.88 10.59
N GLU A 200 5.64 13.98 11.18
CA GLU A 200 4.20 13.93 10.91
C GLU A 200 3.54 15.19 11.48
N VAL A 201 2.86 15.96 10.63
CA VAL A 201 2.23 17.25 10.98
C VAL A 201 0.72 17.22 10.88
N TYR A 202 0.15 16.17 10.28
CA TYR A 202 -1.28 15.96 10.18
C TYR A 202 -1.58 14.48 9.93
N HIS A 203 -2.68 14.02 10.49
CA HIS A 203 -3.39 12.81 10.09
C HIS A 203 -4.90 13.04 10.24
N ASP A 204 -5.71 12.31 9.46
CA ASP A 204 -7.16 12.23 9.72
C ASP A 204 -7.45 11.32 10.93
N GLU A 205 -8.70 11.28 11.38
CA GLU A 205 -9.13 10.52 12.57
C GLU A 205 -8.77 9.03 12.47
N GLU A 206 -8.86 8.47 11.26
CA GLU A 206 -8.60 7.05 10.99
C GLU A 206 -7.15 6.76 10.55
N TYR A 207 -6.27 7.78 10.52
CA TYR A 207 -4.89 7.70 10.04
C TYR A 207 -4.73 7.18 8.60
N LYS A 208 -5.78 7.29 7.78
CA LYS A 208 -5.78 6.91 6.37
C LYS A 208 -5.09 7.98 5.52
N SER A 209 -5.35 9.25 5.81
CA SER A 209 -4.66 10.40 5.22
C SER A 209 -3.64 10.97 6.21
N LYS A 210 -2.45 11.29 5.71
CA LYS A 210 -1.33 11.77 6.53
C LYS A 210 -0.49 12.79 5.78
N ARG A 211 0.16 13.70 6.51
CA ARG A 211 1.13 14.65 5.97
C ARG A 211 2.38 14.69 6.83
N TRP A 212 3.52 14.66 6.16
CA TRP A 212 4.84 14.79 6.75
C TRP A 212 5.54 16.03 6.23
N HIS A 213 6.38 16.61 7.08
CA HIS A 213 7.16 17.80 6.77
C HIS A 213 8.64 17.54 7.02
N PHE A 214 9.49 17.96 6.08
CA PHE A 214 10.94 17.97 6.15
C PHE A 214 11.41 19.40 6.45
N PRO A 215 11.67 19.76 7.72
CA PRO A 215 11.85 21.16 8.12
C PRO A 215 13.02 21.86 7.45
N SER A 216 14.15 21.16 7.24
CA SER A 216 15.34 21.77 6.62
C SER A 216 15.13 22.12 5.15
N TYR A 217 14.10 21.54 4.53
CA TYR A 217 13.78 21.67 3.11
C TYR A 217 12.50 22.44 2.87
N ASN A 218 11.70 22.69 3.91
CA ASN A 218 10.34 23.18 3.78
C ASN A 218 9.56 22.37 2.72
N PHE A 219 9.73 21.05 2.75
CA PHE A 219 9.11 20.11 1.81
C PHE A 219 8.02 19.33 2.54
N THR A 220 6.83 19.22 1.94
CA THR A 220 5.75 18.40 2.49
C THR A 220 5.41 17.23 1.58
N VAL A 221 5.27 16.05 2.16
CA VAL A 221 4.76 14.85 1.48
C VAL A 221 3.43 14.47 2.14
N SER A 222 2.40 14.23 1.34
CA SER A 222 1.09 13.78 1.83
C SER A 222 0.70 12.44 1.20
N ASN A 223 0.02 11.60 1.97
CA ASN A 223 -0.84 10.55 1.43
C ASN A 223 -2.28 10.96 1.69
N ILE A 224 -3.10 10.99 0.64
CA ILE A 224 -4.50 11.38 0.70
C ILE A 224 -5.34 10.17 0.33
N TRP A 225 -6.14 9.70 1.30
CA TRP A 225 -7.00 8.54 1.10
C TRP A 225 -8.20 8.92 0.23
N SER A 226 -8.19 8.40 -0.99
CA SER A 226 -9.28 8.53 -1.95
C SER A 226 -9.30 7.33 -2.90
N PRO A 227 -9.64 6.12 -2.38
CA PRO A 227 -9.45 4.87 -3.13
C PRO A 227 -10.28 4.81 -4.42
N PHE A 228 -11.36 5.57 -4.51
CA PHE A 228 -12.22 5.66 -5.69
C PHE A 228 -12.05 6.96 -6.50
N LEU A 229 -11.26 7.92 -6.02
CA LEU A 229 -11.14 9.31 -6.53
C LEU A 229 -12.43 10.15 -6.48
N VAL A 230 -13.58 9.50 -6.46
CA VAL A 230 -14.91 10.08 -6.25
C VAL A 230 -15.39 9.91 -4.81
N GLU A 231 -16.37 10.72 -4.38
CA GLU A 231 -16.96 10.63 -3.05
C GLU A 231 -17.52 9.21 -2.83
N ALA A 232 -17.10 8.59 -1.73
CA ALA A 232 -17.50 7.25 -1.35
C ALA A 232 -17.75 7.16 0.15
N ALA A 233 -18.89 6.57 0.53
CA ALA A 233 -19.10 6.10 1.91
C ALA A 233 -18.63 4.65 2.02
N ILE A 234 -17.60 4.44 2.84
CA ILE A 234 -16.95 3.14 3.06
C ILE A 234 -17.30 2.65 4.46
N PHE A 235 -17.82 1.44 4.57
CA PHE A 235 -18.25 0.83 5.84
C PHE A 235 -17.40 -0.41 6.15
N GLU A 236 -16.09 -0.22 6.18
CA GLU A 236 -15.11 -1.28 6.37
C GLU A 236 -14.17 -0.95 7.52
N ASP A 237 -13.92 -1.93 8.40
CA ASP A 237 -12.96 -1.82 9.49
C ASP A 237 -11.50 -1.99 9.03
N SER A 238 -10.56 -1.92 9.98
CA SER A 238 -9.12 -2.06 9.69
C SER A 238 -8.71 -3.44 9.20
N ASP A 239 -9.51 -4.47 9.47
CA ASP A 239 -9.25 -5.86 9.07
C ASP A 239 -9.86 -6.20 7.71
N GLY A 240 -10.57 -5.24 7.11
CA GLY A 240 -11.21 -5.38 5.80
C GLY A 240 -12.61 -5.99 5.87
N VAL A 241 -13.22 -6.03 7.05
CA VAL A 241 -14.58 -6.55 7.24
C VAL A 241 -15.58 -5.43 6.94
N SER A 242 -16.38 -5.62 5.89
CA SER A 242 -17.41 -4.66 5.49
C SER A 242 -18.73 -4.92 6.23
N THR A 243 -19.35 -3.87 6.79
CA THR A 243 -20.69 -3.94 7.42
C THR A 243 -21.82 -3.55 6.47
N ALA A 244 -21.51 -2.91 5.33
CA ALA A 244 -22.45 -2.54 4.27
C ALA A 244 -21.71 -2.34 2.94
N GLU A 245 -22.45 -2.31 1.82
CA GLU A 245 -21.89 -2.00 0.51
C GLU A 245 -21.45 -0.53 0.42
N VAL A 246 -20.37 -0.29 -0.33
CA VAL A 246 -19.86 1.07 -0.58
C VAL A 246 -20.95 1.90 -1.27
N GLN A 247 -21.21 3.13 -0.79
CA GLN A 247 -22.04 4.08 -1.54
C GLN A 247 -21.13 4.97 -2.38
N LEU A 248 -21.18 4.84 -3.70
CA LEU A 248 -20.24 5.48 -4.61
C LEU A 248 -20.92 6.56 -5.47
N GLN A 249 -20.45 7.80 -5.40
CA GLN A 249 -20.98 8.93 -6.18
C GLN A 249 -20.23 9.06 -7.51
N LEU A 250 -20.79 8.58 -8.62
CA LEU A 250 -20.08 8.53 -9.91
C LEU A 250 -19.87 9.90 -10.57
N ASP A 251 -20.48 10.96 -10.03
CA ASP A 251 -20.45 12.32 -10.56
C ASP A 251 -20.05 13.37 -9.52
N LYS A 252 -19.40 12.95 -8.42
CA LYS A 252 -18.85 13.85 -7.39
C LYS A 252 -17.42 13.44 -7.05
N LEU A 253 -16.44 14.29 -7.33
CA LEU A 253 -15.06 14.02 -6.95
C LEU A 253 -14.88 14.17 -5.45
N ASP A 254 -14.01 13.33 -4.88
CA ASP A 254 -13.69 13.39 -3.47
C ASP A 254 -12.99 14.72 -3.12
N LYS A 255 -13.57 15.42 -2.14
CA LYS A 255 -13.08 16.70 -1.65
C LYS A 255 -11.75 16.59 -0.91
N ASN A 256 -11.41 15.43 -0.38
CA ASN A 256 -10.16 15.22 0.35
C ASN A 256 -8.93 15.55 -0.48
N TRP A 257 -8.95 15.24 -1.78
CA TRP A 257 -7.85 15.55 -2.69
C TRP A 257 -8.13 16.78 -3.54
N THR A 258 -9.36 16.97 -4.03
CA THR A 258 -9.66 18.10 -4.93
C THR A 258 -9.52 19.46 -4.24
N ASN A 259 -9.80 19.56 -2.93
CA ASN A 259 -9.59 20.81 -2.18
C ASN A 259 -8.11 21.20 -2.06
N LEU A 260 -7.20 20.23 -2.12
CA LEU A 260 -5.75 20.45 -2.00
C LEU A 260 -5.06 20.51 -3.37
N TYR A 261 -5.72 20.01 -4.42
CA TYR A 261 -5.13 19.78 -5.73
C TYR A 261 -4.41 21.00 -6.32
N GLN A 262 -4.99 22.19 -6.17
CA GLN A 262 -4.41 23.42 -6.74
C GLN A 262 -3.15 23.89 -6.04
N ASP A 263 -2.96 23.50 -4.77
CA ASP A 263 -1.82 23.93 -3.96
C ASP A 263 -0.63 22.97 -4.07
N LEU A 264 -0.77 21.86 -4.81
CA LEU A 264 0.28 20.85 -4.98
C LEU A 264 1.30 21.27 -6.05
N ASP A 265 2.58 20.99 -5.81
CA ASP A 265 3.60 21.10 -6.86
C ASP A 265 3.71 19.79 -7.66
N TYR A 266 3.45 18.67 -6.98
CA TYR A 266 3.43 17.34 -7.56
C TYR A 266 2.26 16.52 -7.01
N ALA A 267 1.59 15.77 -7.86
CA ALA A 267 0.60 14.80 -7.44
C ALA A 267 0.80 13.46 -8.16
N ILE A 268 0.68 12.35 -7.43
CA ILE A 268 0.64 11.01 -7.99
C ILE A 268 -0.75 10.44 -7.68
N ILE A 269 -1.61 10.36 -8.68
CA ILE A 269 -2.99 9.94 -8.57
C ILE A 269 -3.12 8.50 -9.07
N SER A 270 -3.81 7.66 -8.31
CA SER A 270 -4.05 6.26 -8.69
C SER A 270 -5.30 5.68 -8.05
N THR A 271 -5.81 4.61 -8.65
CA THR A 271 -6.97 3.86 -8.16
C THR A 271 -6.92 2.44 -8.73
N GLY A 272 -7.89 1.57 -8.39
CA GLY A 272 -7.94 0.21 -8.94
C GLY A 272 -8.85 -0.71 -8.15
N LYS A 273 -8.26 -1.60 -7.34
CA LYS A 273 -8.95 -2.82 -6.85
C LYS A 273 -10.07 -2.57 -5.85
N TRP A 274 -10.18 -1.36 -5.30
CA TRP A 274 -11.31 -0.97 -4.47
C TRP A 274 -12.66 -1.05 -5.22
N PHE A 275 -12.67 -0.88 -6.55
CA PHE A 275 -13.88 -1.00 -7.37
C PHE A 275 -14.45 -2.42 -7.42
N LEU A 276 -13.70 -3.44 -7.01
CA LEU A 276 -14.13 -4.84 -6.96
C LEU A 276 -14.99 -5.16 -5.74
N LYS A 277 -15.08 -4.23 -4.78
CA LYS A 277 -15.95 -4.38 -3.62
C LYS A 277 -17.41 -4.20 -4.03
N ALA A 278 -18.30 -4.84 -3.27
CA ALA A 278 -19.73 -4.62 -3.41
C ALA A 278 -20.07 -3.13 -3.22
N ALA A 279 -20.83 -2.56 -4.14
CA ALA A 279 -21.08 -1.13 -4.19
C ALA A 279 -22.47 -0.80 -4.77
N ILE A 280 -23.08 0.27 -4.26
CA ILE A 280 -24.26 0.91 -4.84
C ILE A 280 -23.81 2.20 -5.51
N TYR A 281 -24.21 2.38 -6.76
CA TYR A 281 -23.80 3.49 -7.59
C TYR A 281 -24.84 4.59 -7.61
N HIS A 282 -24.41 5.80 -7.33
CA HIS A 282 -25.22 7.00 -7.28
C HIS A 282 -24.80 7.98 -8.37
N LYS A 283 -25.77 8.69 -8.92
CA LYS A 283 -25.57 9.86 -9.79
C LYS A 283 -26.62 10.89 -9.42
N ASN A 284 -26.23 12.14 -9.16
CA ASN A 284 -27.11 13.17 -8.61
C ASN A 284 -27.91 12.65 -7.40
N ASP A 285 -27.24 11.97 -6.47
CA ASP A 285 -27.82 11.38 -5.25
C ASP A 285 -28.95 10.35 -5.51
N THR A 286 -29.04 9.82 -6.73
CA THR A 286 -30.01 8.79 -7.12
C THR A 286 -29.30 7.50 -7.50
N VAL A 287 -29.84 6.35 -7.07
CA VAL A 287 -29.27 5.03 -7.41
C VAL A 287 -29.44 4.75 -8.90
N VAL A 288 -28.32 4.48 -9.59
CA VAL A 288 -28.27 4.18 -11.03
C VAL A 288 -27.83 2.74 -11.34
N GLY A 289 -27.42 1.99 -10.31
CA GLY A 289 -27.01 0.60 -10.43
C GLY A 289 -26.18 0.14 -9.24
N CYS A 290 -25.55 -1.02 -9.39
CA CYS A 290 -24.71 -1.59 -8.35
C CYS A 290 -23.62 -2.50 -8.94
N HIS A 291 -22.75 -2.97 -8.04
CA HIS A 291 -21.92 -4.14 -8.23
C HIS A 291 -22.04 -5.08 -7.03
N ILE A 292 -22.27 -6.37 -7.28
CA ILE A 292 -22.45 -7.41 -6.25
C ILE A 292 -23.56 -7.01 -5.27
N CYS A 293 -24.79 -6.83 -5.78
CA CYS A 293 -25.95 -6.52 -4.94
C CYS A 293 -27.07 -7.58 -5.00
N PRO A 294 -26.79 -8.84 -4.60
CA PRO A 294 -27.78 -9.91 -4.67
C PRO A 294 -29.01 -9.58 -3.80
N GLY A 295 -30.19 -9.83 -4.35
CA GLY A 295 -31.46 -9.60 -3.64
C GLY A 295 -31.90 -8.13 -3.55
N LYS A 296 -31.15 -7.18 -4.11
CA LYS A 296 -31.58 -5.78 -4.23
C LYS A 296 -32.26 -5.54 -5.59
N ASN A 297 -33.25 -4.64 -5.61
CA ASN A 297 -33.93 -4.24 -6.85
C ASN A 297 -33.14 -3.14 -7.59
N PHE A 298 -31.85 -3.36 -7.82
CA PHE A 298 -30.97 -2.47 -8.57
C PHE A 298 -30.40 -3.19 -9.79
N THR A 299 -30.08 -2.44 -10.84
CA THR A 299 -29.41 -2.99 -12.02
C THR A 299 -27.94 -3.28 -11.72
N GLU A 300 -27.51 -4.54 -11.84
CA GLU A 300 -26.09 -4.91 -11.83
C GLU A 300 -25.40 -4.29 -13.05
N LYS A 301 -24.47 -3.36 -12.81
CA LYS A 301 -23.69 -2.69 -13.84
C LYS A 301 -22.24 -3.21 -13.91
N GLY A 302 -21.81 -3.96 -12.90
CA GLY A 302 -20.43 -4.41 -12.76
C GLY A 302 -19.47 -3.30 -12.30
N PHE A 303 -18.25 -3.67 -11.91
CA PHE A 303 -17.24 -2.72 -11.46
C PHE A 303 -16.68 -1.84 -12.60
N VAL A 304 -16.52 -2.39 -13.81
CA VAL A 304 -15.92 -1.68 -14.95
C VAL A 304 -16.72 -0.42 -15.29
N PHE A 305 -18.05 -0.49 -15.21
CA PHE A 305 -18.92 0.68 -15.41
C PHE A 305 -18.59 1.83 -14.46
N ALA A 306 -18.46 1.55 -13.16
CA ALA A 306 -18.12 2.57 -12.18
C ALA A 306 -16.67 3.03 -12.32
N TYR A 307 -15.76 2.10 -12.65
CA TYR A 307 -14.35 2.37 -12.80
C TYR A 307 -14.08 3.36 -13.94
N GLU A 308 -14.63 3.08 -15.12
CA GLU A 308 -14.57 3.96 -16.28
C GLU A 308 -15.16 5.34 -15.94
N LYS A 309 -16.33 5.39 -15.27
CA LYS A 309 -16.98 6.68 -14.94
C LYS A 309 -16.18 7.53 -13.95
N ALA A 310 -15.62 6.91 -12.92
CA ALA A 310 -14.81 7.61 -11.93
C ALA A 310 -13.50 8.14 -12.55
N LEU A 311 -12.80 7.29 -13.32
CA LEU A 311 -11.62 7.71 -14.08
C LEU A 311 -11.96 8.81 -15.08
N HIS A 312 -13.08 8.69 -15.78
CA HIS A 312 -13.53 9.68 -16.74
C HIS A 312 -13.67 11.05 -16.10
N TYR A 313 -14.38 11.09 -14.97
CA TYR A 313 -14.64 12.33 -14.28
C TYR A 313 -13.39 12.93 -13.64
N ALA A 314 -12.51 12.10 -13.06
CA ALA A 314 -11.23 12.54 -12.52
C ALA A 314 -10.29 13.08 -13.60
N MET A 315 -10.19 12.40 -14.75
CA MET A 315 -9.37 12.83 -15.88
C MET A 315 -9.88 14.13 -16.49
N ASP A 316 -11.20 14.31 -16.62
CA ASP A 316 -11.77 15.57 -17.09
C ASP A 316 -11.46 16.73 -16.15
N PHE A 317 -11.55 16.52 -14.83
CA PHE A 317 -11.17 17.53 -13.85
C PHE A 317 -9.69 17.91 -13.97
N ILE A 318 -8.79 16.92 -14.04
CA ILE A 318 -7.34 17.16 -14.19
C ILE A 318 -7.09 17.93 -15.49
N ALA A 319 -7.62 17.44 -16.61
CA ALA A 319 -7.36 17.97 -17.94
C ALA A 319 -7.92 19.38 -18.16
N THR A 320 -8.99 19.76 -17.46
CA THR A 320 -9.59 21.11 -17.52
C THR A 320 -9.12 22.05 -16.42
N SER A 321 -8.26 21.58 -15.52
CA SER A 321 -7.71 22.41 -14.46
C SER A 321 -6.73 23.45 -15.02
N ASN A 322 -6.48 24.50 -14.25
CA ASN A 322 -5.41 25.48 -14.50
C ASN A 322 -4.13 25.16 -13.71
N HIS A 323 -4.00 23.93 -13.19
CA HIS A 323 -2.91 23.50 -12.34
C HIS A 323 -1.55 23.60 -13.06
N LYS A 324 -0.51 24.01 -12.34
CA LYS A 324 0.83 24.27 -12.90
C LYS A 324 1.90 23.27 -12.47
N GLY A 325 1.64 22.49 -11.43
CA GLY A 325 2.51 21.41 -11.00
C GLY A 325 2.53 20.23 -11.96
N LEU A 326 3.38 19.25 -11.64
CA LEU A 326 3.52 18.01 -12.41
C LEU A 326 2.62 16.93 -11.82
N ILE A 327 1.66 16.49 -12.62
CA ILE A 327 0.71 15.44 -12.26
C ILE A 327 1.15 14.13 -12.90
N PHE A 328 1.22 13.10 -12.09
CA PHE A 328 1.36 11.72 -12.53
C PHE A 328 0.06 10.97 -12.31
N PHE A 329 -0.37 10.22 -13.30
CA PHE A 329 -1.34 9.15 -13.12
C PHE A 329 -0.60 7.82 -13.11
N ARG A 330 -0.73 7.06 -12.02
CA ARG A 330 -0.12 5.73 -11.88
C ARG A 330 -1.16 4.65 -12.12
N THR A 331 -0.87 3.72 -13.01
CA THR A 331 -1.70 2.54 -13.25
C THR A 331 -1.86 1.70 -11.99
N SER A 332 -2.91 0.87 -11.95
CA SER A 332 -3.10 -0.11 -10.90
C SER A 332 -2.02 -1.18 -10.92
N THR A 333 -1.73 -1.76 -9.76
CA THR A 333 -0.70 -2.78 -9.63
C THR A 333 -1.27 -4.19 -9.71
N PRO A 334 -0.59 -5.13 -10.39
CA PRO A 334 -1.01 -6.54 -10.39
C PRO A 334 -0.92 -7.14 -8.98
N ASP A 335 -1.83 -8.07 -8.66
CA ASP A 335 -1.58 -9.05 -7.57
C ASP A 335 -0.95 -10.31 -8.15
N HIS A 336 -0.41 -11.13 -7.26
CA HIS A 336 0.13 -12.43 -7.61
C HIS A 336 -0.51 -13.57 -6.79
N PHE A 337 -1.83 -13.49 -6.55
CA PHE A 337 -2.53 -14.61 -5.93
C PHE A 337 -2.52 -15.84 -6.86
N GLU A 338 -2.12 -16.99 -6.32
CA GLU A 338 -2.17 -18.30 -6.95
C GLU A 338 -3.10 -19.20 -6.11
N TYR A 339 -3.80 -20.13 -6.77
CA TYR A 339 -4.68 -21.13 -6.14
C TYR A 339 -5.86 -20.56 -5.35
N GLY A 340 -6.25 -19.31 -5.63
CA GLY A 340 -7.33 -18.61 -4.97
C GLY A 340 -7.12 -17.10 -5.04
N GLU A 341 -7.88 -16.39 -4.22
CA GLU A 341 -7.92 -14.96 -4.01
C GLU A 341 -7.71 -14.64 -2.52
N TRP A 342 -7.62 -13.36 -2.19
CA TRP A 342 -7.36 -12.86 -0.83
C TRP A 342 -8.31 -13.41 0.26
N HIS A 343 -9.53 -13.81 -0.09
CA HIS A 343 -10.58 -14.23 0.84
C HIS A 343 -10.85 -15.75 0.84
N ASN A 344 -10.26 -16.52 -0.08
CA ASN A 344 -10.56 -17.96 -0.22
C ASN A 344 -9.30 -18.83 -0.26
N GLY A 345 -8.19 -18.33 0.28
CA GLY A 345 -6.95 -19.12 0.48
C GLY A 345 -5.90 -18.94 -0.62
N GLY A 346 -5.99 -17.89 -1.45
CA GLY A 346 -4.94 -17.57 -2.41
C GLY A 346 -3.59 -17.30 -1.74
N THR A 347 -2.49 -17.64 -2.42
CA THR A 347 -1.11 -17.52 -1.92
C THR A 347 -0.17 -16.94 -2.97
N CYS A 348 1.03 -16.51 -2.59
CA CYS A 348 2.07 -16.02 -3.51
C CYS A 348 3.43 -16.59 -3.06
N PRO A 349 3.72 -17.86 -3.38
CA PRO A 349 4.85 -18.58 -2.78
C PRO A 349 6.21 -18.30 -3.46
N LYS A 350 6.24 -17.50 -4.53
CA LYS A 350 7.46 -17.24 -5.29
C LYS A 350 8.45 -16.44 -4.42
N THR A 351 9.73 -16.77 -4.51
CA THR A 351 10.82 -16.12 -3.73
C THR A 351 11.90 -15.50 -4.63
N ARG A 352 11.67 -15.49 -5.94
CA ARG A 352 12.52 -14.86 -6.95
C ARG A 352 11.67 -14.17 -8.02
N PRO A 353 12.21 -13.13 -8.69
CA PRO A 353 11.55 -12.55 -9.83
C PRO A 353 11.26 -13.61 -10.90
N ALA A 354 10.14 -13.41 -11.59
CA ALA A 354 9.81 -14.15 -12.79
C ALA A 354 10.56 -13.57 -13.98
N LYS A 355 11.00 -14.44 -14.90
CA LYS A 355 11.52 -13.98 -16.19
C LYS A 355 10.36 -13.49 -17.07
N GLU A 356 10.70 -12.70 -18.08
CA GLU A 356 9.74 -12.30 -19.11
C GLU A 356 9.05 -13.55 -19.70
N GLY A 357 7.72 -13.50 -19.77
CA GLY A 357 6.89 -14.61 -20.24
C GLY A 357 6.62 -15.73 -19.22
N GLU A 358 7.31 -15.79 -18.08
CA GLU A 358 7.01 -16.77 -17.01
C GLU A 358 5.72 -16.43 -16.24
N MET A 359 5.35 -15.14 -16.21
CA MET A 359 4.12 -14.63 -15.61
C MET A 359 3.33 -13.86 -16.65
N GLN A 360 2.01 -14.01 -16.61
CA GLN A 360 1.09 -13.28 -17.47
C GLN A 360 0.19 -12.38 -16.63
N LEU A 361 -0.15 -11.23 -17.20
CA LEU A 361 -1.12 -10.32 -16.57
C LEU A 361 -2.49 -11.00 -16.53
N LYS A 362 -3.05 -11.16 -15.33
CA LYS A 362 -4.39 -11.70 -15.14
C LYS A 362 -5.44 -10.83 -15.84
N ASP A 363 -6.55 -11.44 -16.25
CA ASP A 363 -7.64 -10.77 -16.95
C ASP A 363 -8.15 -9.53 -16.22
N LEU A 364 -8.33 -9.62 -14.90
CA LEU A 364 -8.72 -8.49 -14.06
C LEU A 364 -7.71 -7.33 -14.13
N SER A 365 -6.41 -7.62 -13.96
CA SER A 365 -5.37 -6.58 -14.02
C SER A 365 -5.25 -5.99 -15.43
N ARG A 366 -5.49 -6.79 -16.47
CA ARG A 366 -5.57 -6.33 -17.86
C ARG A 366 -6.75 -5.39 -18.07
N ILE A 367 -7.95 -5.75 -17.60
CA ILE A 367 -9.14 -4.89 -17.68
C ILE A 367 -8.91 -3.54 -16.98
N LEU A 368 -8.35 -3.56 -15.77
CA LEU A 368 -8.05 -2.32 -15.03
C LEU A 368 -7.07 -1.44 -15.81
N ARG A 369 -5.92 -2.00 -16.22
CA ARG A 369 -4.90 -1.28 -16.99
C ARG A 369 -5.43 -0.75 -18.32
N ASP A 370 -6.14 -1.56 -19.10
CA ASP A 370 -6.66 -1.14 -20.40
C ASP A 370 -7.67 0.01 -20.25
N THR A 371 -8.51 -0.04 -19.21
CA THR A 371 -9.43 1.07 -18.88
C THR A 371 -8.66 2.33 -18.48
N GLU A 372 -7.67 2.19 -17.60
CA GLU A 372 -6.79 3.28 -17.14
C GLU A 372 -6.05 3.97 -18.29
N LEU A 373 -5.48 3.18 -19.20
CA LEU A 373 -4.75 3.69 -20.36
C LEU A 373 -5.68 4.42 -21.33
N ALA A 374 -6.87 3.87 -21.61
CA ALA A 374 -7.85 4.53 -22.48
C ALA A 374 -8.32 5.88 -21.90
N GLU A 375 -8.59 5.92 -20.60
CA GLU A 375 -9.02 7.14 -19.90
C GLU A 375 -7.89 8.17 -19.79
N PHE A 376 -6.66 7.71 -19.56
CA PHE A 376 -5.46 8.56 -19.57
C PHE A 376 -5.17 9.13 -20.96
N GLU A 377 -5.24 8.33 -22.02
CA GLU A 377 -4.99 8.80 -23.39
C GLU A 377 -5.97 9.92 -23.77
N ARG A 378 -7.26 9.72 -23.47
CA ARG A 378 -8.28 10.78 -23.67
C ARG A 378 -7.98 12.02 -22.83
N GLY A 379 -7.70 11.84 -21.54
CA GLY A 379 -7.44 12.94 -20.61
C GLY A 379 -6.18 13.73 -20.95
N SER A 380 -5.10 13.04 -21.33
CA SER A 380 -3.78 13.62 -21.60
C SER A 380 -3.75 14.47 -22.87
N ALA A 381 -4.47 14.08 -23.92
CA ALA A 381 -4.63 14.90 -25.11
C ALA A 381 -5.25 16.28 -24.77
N LYS A 382 -6.35 16.26 -24.01
CA LYS A 382 -7.05 17.47 -23.53
C LYS A 382 -6.21 18.27 -22.51
N ALA A 383 -5.47 17.59 -21.64
CA ALA A 383 -4.56 18.21 -20.68
C ALA A 383 -3.46 18.99 -21.41
N ALA A 384 -2.88 18.42 -22.47
CA ALA A 384 -1.86 19.08 -23.29
C ALA A 384 -2.40 20.35 -23.97
N GLU A 385 -3.61 20.30 -24.52
CA GLU A 385 -4.29 21.48 -25.09
C GLU A 385 -4.47 22.62 -24.07
N ASN A 386 -4.75 22.27 -22.81
CA ASN A 386 -4.94 23.22 -21.72
C ASN A 386 -3.64 23.58 -20.97
N GLY A 387 -2.49 23.02 -21.38
CA GLY A 387 -1.19 23.27 -20.76
C GLY A 387 -1.04 22.66 -19.35
N VAL A 388 -1.77 21.58 -19.05
CA VAL A 388 -1.63 20.80 -17.82
C VAL A 388 -0.54 19.74 -18.00
N ASN A 389 0.43 19.70 -17.09
CA ASN A 389 1.53 18.74 -17.15
C ASN A 389 1.11 17.40 -16.54
N LEU A 390 0.50 16.54 -17.36
CA LEU A 390 0.04 15.21 -16.99
C LEU A 390 0.93 14.13 -17.63
N LYS A 391 1.51 13.25 -16.80
CA LYS A 391 2.38 12.15 -17.23
C LYS A 391 1.85 10.80 -16.71
N LEU A 392 2.14 9.73 -17.44
CA LEU A 392 1.78 8.36 -17.06
C LEU A 392 2.93 7.69 -16.29
N LEU A 393 2.58 6.92 -15.26
CA LEU A 393 3.46 5.96 -14.60
C LEU A 393 2.86 4.56 -14.77
N ASP A 394 3.30 3.82 -15.79
CA ASP A 394 2.83 2.45 -16.02
C ASP A 394 3.84 1.41 -15.53
N PHE A 395 3.72 1.00 -14.28
CA PHE A 395 4.64 0.03 -13.67
C PHE A 395 4.24 -1.44 -13.91
N THR A 396 3.28 -1.71 -14.80
CA THR A 396 2.74 -3.07 -14.98
C THR A 396 3.83 -4.09 -15.35
N ASN A 397 4.66 -3.79 -16.34
CA ASN A 397 5.74 -4.68 -16.80
C ASN A 397 6.79 -4.90 -15.70
N LEU A 398 7.10 -3.84 -14.95
CA LEU A 398 7.99 -3.90 -13.80
C LEU A 398 7.44 -4.81 -12.69
N LEU A 399 6.13 -4.77 -12.43
CA LEU A 399 5.54 -5.45 -11.27
C LEU A 399 5.07 -6.87 -11.56
N VAL A 400 4.59 -7.18 -12.76
CA VAL A 400 4.14 -8.54 -13.13
C VAL A 400 5.25 -9.59 -13.02
N SER A 401 6.50 -9.14 -13.17
CA SER A 401 7.70 -9.96 -13.03
C SER A 401 8.19 -10.10 -11.58
N ARG A 402 7.48 -9.52 -10.60
CA ARG A 402 7.88 -9.48 -9.19
C ARG A 402 6.93 -10.19 -8.21
N PRO A 403 6.49 -11.43 -8.49
CA PRO A 403 5.64 -12.17 -7.55
C PRO A 403 6.34 -12.43 -6.20
N ASP A 404 7.67 -12.30 -6.13
CA ASP A 404 8.49 -12.42 -4.93
C ASP A 404 8.40 -11.23 -3.96
N GLY A 405 7.88 -10.10 -4.42
CA GLY A 405 7.88 -8.85 -3.65
C GLY A 405 6.77 -8.70 -2.61
N HIS A 406 5.83 -9.64 -2.55
CA HIS A 406 4.65 -9.54 -1.68
C HIS A 406 4.91 -10.02 -0.24
N PRO A 407 4.20 -9.49 0.78
CA PRO A 407 4.28 -10.00 2.14
C PRO A 407 3.88 -11.47 2.27
N GLY A 408 2.91 -11.92 1.49
CA GLY A 408 2.32 -13.25 1.62
C GLY A 408 1.85 -13.48 3.06
N PRO A 409 2.26 -14.56 3.74
CA PRO A 409 1.86 -14.80 5.12
C PRO A 409 2.50 -13.81 6.11
N TYR A 410 3.63 -13.18 5.72
CA TYR A 410 4.39 -12.25 6.56
C TYR A 410 3.81 -10.84 6.58
N ARG A 411 2.50 -10.70 6.29
CA ARG A 411 1.70 -9.52 6.69
C ARG A 411 1.45 -9.45 8.20
N HIS A 412 1.53 -10.59 8.89
CA HIS A 412 1.39 -10.67 10.34
C HIS A 412 2.74 -10.96 10.98
N PHE A 413 2.91 -10.53 12.24
CA PHE A 413 4.15 -10.72 12.98
C PHE A 413 4.35 -12.20 13.33
N TYR A 414 5.38 -12.84 12.79
CA TYR A 414 5.75 -14.24 13.02
C TYR A 414 4.55 -15.21 12.89
N PRO A 415 3.93 -15.30 11.70
CA PRO A 415 2.65 -15.98 11.48
C PRO A 415 2.68 -17.50 11.79
N PHE A 416 3.86 -18.09 11.87
CA PHE A 416 4.08 -19.53 12.07
C PHE A 416 4.83 -19.85 13.38
N ALA A 417 4.92 -18.91 14.32
CA ALA A 417 5.63 -19.12 15.58
C ALA A 417 4.94 -20.13 16.52
N GLU A 418 3.61 -20.08 16.57
CA GLU A 418 2.80 -20.98 17.42
C GLU A 418 2.57 -22.35 16.76
N ASP A 419 2.23 -22.34 15.46
CA ASP A 419 2.05 -23.55 14.65
C ASP A 419 2.67 -23.35 13.26
N LYS A 420 3.61 -24.24 12.92
CA LYS A 420 4.29 -24.23 11.61
C LYS A 420 3.38 -24.60 10.45
N ASN A 421 2.23 -25.21 10.72
CA ASN A 421 1.24 -25.63 9.72
C ASN A 421 -0.02 -24.75 9.74
N ALA A 422 0.01 -23.61 10.44
CA ALA A 422 -1.13 -22.73 10.51
C ALA A 422 -1.56 -22.24 9.12
N THR A 423 -2.86 -22.27 8.85
CA THR A 423 -3.44 -21.56 7.70
C THR A 423 -3.58 -20.09 8.06
N VAL A 424 -2.84 -19.23 7.37
CA VAL A 424 -2.85 -17.78 7.61
C VAL A 424 -3.28 -17.02 6.36
N GLN A 425 -3.82 -15.81 6.57
CA GLN A 425 -4.16 -14.93 5.46
C GLN A 425 -2.89 -14.47 4.75
N ASN A 426 -2.89 -14.55 3.42
CA ASN A 426 -1.80 -14.07 2.60
C ASN A 426 -2.14 -12.71 2.01
N ASP A 427 -1.16 -11.80 2.00
CA ASP A 427 -1.23 -10.56 1.25
C ASP A 427 -0.37 -10.68 -0.02
N CYS A 428 -1.03 -10.84 -1.16
CA CYS A 428 -0.39 -10.88 -2.48
C CYS A 428 -0.76 -9.66 -3.32
N LEU A 429 -1.19 -8.58 -2.66
CA LEU A 429 -1.64 -7.33 -3.27
C LEU A 429 -0.70 -6.17 -2.93
N HIS A 430 -0.36 -6.01 -1.64
CA HIS A 430 0.62 -5.02 -1.18
C HIS A 430 2.04 -5.55 -1.29
N TRP A 431 3.02 -4.70 -1.06
CA TRP A 431 4.43 -5.00 -1.30
C TRP A 431 5.24 -4.86 -0.02
N CYS A 432 6.20 -5.76 0.15
CA CYS A 432 7.18 -5.64 1.22
C CYS A 432 7.96 -4.34 1.07
N LEU A 433 8.31 -3.73 2.20
CA LEU A 433 9.27 -2.62 2.26
C LEU A 433 10.46 -2.99 3.16
N PRO A 434 11.71 -2.77 2.71
CA PRO A 434 12.10 -2.46 1.32
C PRO A 434 11.68 -3.55 0.32
N GLY A 435 11.57 -3.21 -0.96
CA GLY A 435 11.05 -4.12 -1.99
C GLY A 435 10.83 -3.48 -3.36
N PRO A 436 10.05 -4.12 -4.26
CA PRO A 436 9.93 -3.69 -5.66
C PRO A 436 9.41 -2.26 -5.86
N ILE A 437 8.55 -1.77 -4.96
CA ILE A 437 7.99 -0.41 -5.03
C ILE A 437 9.07 0.67 -4.89
N ASP A 438 10.22 0.38 -4.27
CA ASP A 438 11.31 1.35 -4.14
C ASP A 438 11.79 1.87 -5.51
N TYR A 439 11.73 1.01 -6.53
CA TYR A 439 12.16 1.33 -7.91
C TYR A 439 11.19 2.24 -8.66
N TRP A 440 9.97 2.46 -8.15
CA TRP A 440 9.11 3.51 -8.68
C TRP A 440 9.71 4.88 -8.42
N ASN A 441 10.41 5.06 -7.30
CA ASN A 441 11.04 6.33 -6.95
C ASN A 441 12.24 6.63 -7.84
N ASP A 442 12.99 5.62 -8.29
CA ASP A 442 14.04 5.77 -9.30
C ASP A 442 13.45 6.38 -10.59
N VAL A 443 12.37 5.78 -11.12
CA VAL A 443 11.68 6.25 -12.34
C VAL A 443 11.12 7.65 -12.15
N ILE A 444 10.44 7.91 -11.03
CA ILE A 444 9.84 9.22 -10.74
C ILE A 444 10.92 10.30 -10.63
N MET A 445 12.04 10.00 -9.97
CA MET A 445 13.16 10.93 -9.90
C MET A 445 13.70 11.27 -11.28
N GLU A 446 13.91 10.28 -12.15
CA GLU A 446 14.36 10.49 -13.52
C GLU A 446 13.36 11.36 -14.31
N MET A 447 12.07 11.10 -14.17
CA MET A 447 11.01 11.87 -14.82
C MET A 447 10.85 13.29 -14.29
N VAL A 448 11.17 13.53 -13.01
CA VAL A 448 11.16 14.86 -12.38
C VAL A 448 12.41 15.66 -12.76
N VAL A 449 13.58 15.01 -12.85
CA VAL A 449 14.84 15.68 -13.20
C VAL A 449 14.84 16.14 -14.66
N ASN A 450 14.26 15.35 -15.57
CA ASN A 450 14.17 15.64 -17.00
C ASN A 450 12.81 16.22 -17.41
N SER A 451 12.03 16.74 -16.44
CA SER A 451 10.60 17.02 -16.61
C SER A 451 10.28 18.21 -17.49
#